data_AF-A0AAW1CZ11-F1
#
_entry.id   AF-A0AAW1CZ11-F1
#
_cell.length_a   1.000
_cell.length_b   1.000
_cell.length_c   1.000
_cell.angle_alpha   90.00
_cell.angle_beta   90.00
_cell.angle_gamma   90.00
#
_symmetry.space_group_name_H-M   'P 1'
#
loop_
_entity.id
_entity.type
_entity.pdbx_description
1 polymer ?
#
loop_
_entity_poly.entity_id
_entity_poly.type
_entity_poly.pdbx_seq_one_letter_code
_entity_poly.pdbx_strand_id
1 'polypeptide(L)'
;MGTRTIMYTQLAPWSSAGAPPCMEQVAGPLVPKRIQTFYETPRPHPWRPTLGYENVEINPLPSLQTTNAMMDPVYAPPGMVTEALRFPNLVTGFNRNPSHAARAALYTRFSPYEWAQNSINHYNESDTNRNFSERLRADSVRIMRTTDEKTASAQRDSGRRLGERITDITFWRNELTTELEKLIGETNLLSDTRRAVEKAYIDCEAPLNIAQECLYQREHREGIDLVHDQPEQYLLKEIENLKGWQSKLDDMKNKVLEQLRQSRAAQHDLETDIRSKDSAIAIDSVCHQINNFTRGINYYGGIEKYDNSISTPESWAENSNRTTMRAQGERSRSTQLRTDAENMINTCANSIWNSWNDTNSALSRRCSETLEAKNKVQMHLHRVQQEIFNIEKNMELLRKAIMDKSNPMKVAQTRLEARAHRKAIELCKDEAQSRLVQEVNEITDTIDTLHRKLQETEAQHQQLLMTRTNLEKDLHIKTNSLFIDREKCLGMRRSFPITANVKY
;
A
#
# COMPACT_ATOMS: atom_id res chain seq x y z
N MET A 1 58.87 -13.15 29.60
CA MET A 1 58.03 -13.24 30.81
C MET A 1 56.59 -13.17 30.34
N GLY A 2 55.89 -14.29 30.14
CA GLY A 2 55.18 -15.02 31.20
C GLY A 2 53.79 -15.31 30.63
N THR A 3 53.52 -16.60 30.40
CA THR A 3 52.31 -17.17 29.79
C THR A 3 51.04 -16.84 30.57
N ARG A 4 49.94 -16.54 29.87
CA ARG A 4 48.58 -16.82 30.36
C ARG A 4 47.70 -17.37 29.25
N THR A 5 47.57 -18.69 29.27
CA THR A 5 46.53 -19.46 28.60
C THR A 5 45.17 -19.05 29.18
N ILE A 6 44.29 -18.48 28.35
CA ILE A 6 42.90 -18.21 28.72
C ILE A 6 42.07 -19.38 28.23
N MET A 7 41.56 -20.18 29.16
CA MET A 7 40.57 -21.22 28.87
C MET A 7 39.25 -20.56 28.51
N TYR A 8 38.74 -20.81 27.30
CA TYR A 8 37.37 -20.48 26.93
C TYR A 8 36.42 -21.44 27.66
N THR A 9 35.66 -20.91 28.63
CA THR A 9 34.44 -21.57 29.10
C THR A 9 33.27 -20.96 28.32
N GLN A 10 32.86 -21.66 27.26
CA GLN A 10 31.60 -21.41 26.57
C GLN A 10 30.45 -21.80 27.51
N LEU A 11 29.88 -20.82 28.20
CA LEU A 11 28.50 -20.88 28.68
C LEU A 11 27.80 -19.63 28.15
N ALA A 12 27.15 -19.78 27.00
CA ALA A 12 26.21 -18.79 26.51
C ALA A 12 25.01 -18.73 27.46
N PRO A 13 24.48 -17.54 27.82
CA PRO A 13 23.25 -17.43 28.57
C PRO A 13 22.06 -17.90 27.72
N TRP A 14 21.05 -18.49 28.36
CA TRP A 14 19.71 -18.66 27.80
C TRP A 14 19.08 -17.29 27.49
N SER A 15 19.34 -16.73 26.31
CA SER A 15 18.46 -15.78 25.62
C SER A 15 19.12 -15.28 24.34
N SER A 16 19.07 -16.08 23.29
CA SER A 16 19.30 -15.64 21.91
C SER A 16 17.99 -15.45 21.13
N ALA A 17 16.83 -15.52 21.80
CA ALA A 17 15.51 -15.45 21.18
C ALA A 17 14.72 -14.16 21.52
N GLY A 18 15.38 -13.01 21.62
CA GLY A 18 14.80 -11.67 21.41
C GLY A 18 13.45 -11.30 22.08
N ALA A 19 12.98 -11.99 23.11
CA ALA A 19 11.73 -11.69 23.80
C ALA A 19 12.02 -10.90 25.09
N PRO A 20 11.35 -9.76 25.34
CA PRO A 20 11.45 -9.09 26.63
C PRO A 20 10.86 -10.02 27.71
N PRO A 21 11.48 -10.10 28.90
CA PRO A 21 10.99 -10.96 29.95
C PRO A 21 9.61 -10.48 30.41
N CYS A 22 8.61 -11.36 30.36
CA CYS A 22 7.24 -11.09 30.82
C CYS A 22 7.10 -11.08 32.36
N MET A 23 8.20 -10.87 33.08
CA MET A 23 8.21 -10.86 34.54
C MET A 23 8.55 -9.46 35.03
N GLU A 24 7.53 -8.77 35.52
CA GLU A 24 7.68 -7.58 36.34
C GLU A 24 8.59 -7.92 37.54
N GLN A 25 9.62 -7.10 37.81
CA GLN A 25 10.52 -7.31 38.93
C GLN A 25 9.78 -7.10 40.26
N VAL A 26 9.32 -8.20 40.86
CA VAL A 26 8.96 -8.19 42.28
C VAL A 26 10.27 -8.13 43.07
N ALA A 27 10.53 -6.97 43.67
CA ALA A 27 11.63 -6.74 44.59
C ALA A 27 11.44 -7.59 45.86
N GLY A 28 11.96 -8.82 45.83
CA GLY A 28 12.19 -9.67 46.99
C GLY A 28 13.69 -9.84 47.25
N PRO A 29 14.10 -10.14 48.49
CA PRO A 29 15.52 -10.28 48.84
C PRO A 29 16.17 -11.41 48.03
N LEU A 30 17.40 -11.15 47.57
CA LEU A 30 18.20 -12.05 46.73
C LEU A 30 18.43 -13.40 47.44
N VAL A 31 18.00 -14.50 46.81
CA VAL A 31 18.36 -15.86 47.21
C VAL A 31 19.86 -16.06 46.97
N PRO A 32 20.63 -16.62 47.92
CA PRO A 32 22.07 -16.84 47.73
C PRO A 32 22.35 -17.84 46.61
N LYS A 33 23.34 -17.55 45.76
CA LYS A 33 23.87 -18.50 44.78
C LYS A 33 24.50 -19.70 45.51
N ARG A 34 23.87 -20.87 45.43
CA ARG A 34 24.50 -22.15 45.80
C ARG A 34 25.52 -22.53 44.71
N ILE A 35 26.80 -22.45 45.02
CA ILE A 35 27.86 -23.10 44.25
C ILE A 35 27.99 -24.52 44.81
N GLN A 36 27.60 -25.53 44.05
CA GLN A 36 27.92 -26.93 44.38
C GLN A 36 28.96 -27.46 43.38
N THR A 37 30.10 -27.89 43.91
CA THR A 37 31.11 -28.67 43.21
C THR A 37 30.75 -30.16 43.32
N PHE A 38 30.42 -30.81 42.21
CA PHE A 38 30.24 -32.26 42.13
C PHE A 38 31.57 -32.93 41.76
N TYR A 39 31.98 -33.96 42.51
CA TYR A 39 33.01 -34.90 42.08
C TYR A 39 32.34 -36.15 41.48
N GLU A 40 32.63 -36.46 40.21
CA GLU A 40 32.18 -37.68 39.54
C GLU A 40 33.10 -38.87 39.89
N THR A 41 32.53 -40.05 40.14
CA THR A 41 33.24 -41.33 39.96
C THR A 41 32.93 -41.91 38.57
N PRO A 42 33.93 -42.38 37.80
CA PRO A 42 33.72 -42.77 36.42
C PRO A 42 33.16 -44.20 36.30
N ARG A 43 31.97 -44.29 35.68
CA ARG A 43 31.24 -45.48 35.16
C ARG A 43 30.24 -46.18 36.11
N PRO A 44 28.94 -46.21 35.77
CA PRO A 44 27.94 -47.02 36.46
C PRO A 44 27.78 -48.42 35.84
N HIS A 45 27.66 -49.46 36.67
CA HIS A 45 27.17 -50.80 36.29
C HIS A 45 25.67 -50.93 36.59
N PRO A 46 24.91 -51.79 35.87
CA PRO A 46 23.45 -51.70 35.75
C PRO A 46 22.62 -52.03 37.00
N TRP A 47 23.21 -52.47 38.10
CA TRP A 47 22.47 -53.03 39.25
C TRP A 47 22.82 -52.44 40.63
N ARG A 48 23.52 -51.30 40.69
CA ARG A 48 23.89 -50.67 41.97
C ARG A 48 23.55 -49.17 41.99
N PRO A 49 22.82 -48.65 43.01
CA PRO A 49 22.62 -47.21 43.16
C PRO A 49 23.95 -46.48 43.39
N THR A 50 24.14 -45.36 42.70
CA THR A 50 25.23 -44.41 42.96
C THR A 50 24.89 -43.63 44.22
N LEU A 51 25.62 -43.87 45.32
CA LEU A 51 25.48 -43.09 46.55
C LEU A 51 26.13 -41.72 46.34
N GLY A 52 25.34 -40.72 45.96
CA GLY A 52 25.71 -39.32 46.13
C GLY A 52 25.41 -38.91 47.57
N TYR A 53 26.42 -38.40 48.29
CA TYR A 53 26.18 -37.75 49.58
C TYR A 53 25.86 -36.28 49.34
N GLU A 54 24.68 -35.83 49.79
CA GLU A 54 24.37 -34.41 49.94
C GLU A 54 24.78 -33.99 51.35
N ASN A 55 25.70 -33.03 51.48
CA ASN A 55 25.96 -32.40 52.78
C ASN A 55 24.76 -31.50 53.11
N VAL A 56 23.87 -31.99 53.96
CA VAL A 56 22.78 -31.21 54.55
C VAL A 56 23.37 -30.42 55.73
N GLU A 57 23.31 -29.08 55.66
CA GLU A 57 23.55 -28.23 56.84
C GLU A 57 22.43 -28.47 57.85
N ILE A 58 22.81 -29.03 59.01
CA ILE A 58 21.89 -29.27 60.13
C ILE A 58 21.67 -27.93 60.82
N ASN A 59 20.45 -27.39 60.75
CA ASN A 59 20.03 -26.27 61.60
C ASN A 59 19.83 -26.81 63.03
N PRO A 60 20.64 -26.42 64.04
CA PRO A 60 20.42 -26.89 65.40
C PRO A 60 19.16 -26.25 65.95
N LEU A 61 18.19 -27.09 66.35
CA LEU A 61 17.03 -26.64 67.13
C LEU A 61 17.52 -26.15 68.50
N PRO A 62 16.87 -25.12 69.10
CA PRO A 62 17.23 -24.67 70.43
C PRO A 62 17.09 -25.81 71.45
N SER A 63 18.05 -25.91 72.36
CA SER A 63 18.05 -26.91 73.44
C SER A 63 16.85 -26.71 74.36
N LEU A 64 15.85 -27.59 74.22
CA LEU A 64 14.81 -27.73 75.23
C LEU A 64 15.41 -28.40 76.47
N GLN A 65 15.24 -27.76 77.62
CA GLN A 65 15.66 -28.28 78.91
C GLN A 65 14.97 -29.61 79.18
N THR A 66 15.80 -30.62 79.43
CA THR A 66 15.41 -31.99 79.72
C THR A 66 14.62 -32.05 81.04
N THR A 67 13.30 -32.14 80.97
CA THR A 67 12.50 -32.62 82.12
C THR A 67 12.53 -34.14 82.14
N ASN A 68 12.97 -34.70 83.26
CA ASN A 68 13.11 -36.12 83.55
C ASN A 68 11.83 -36.95 83.30
N ALA A 69 11.60 -37.35 82.06
CA ALA A 69 10.78 -38.51 81.74
C ALA A 69 11.72 -39.65 81.34
N MET A 70 11.68 -40.74 82.11
CA MET A 70 12.48 -41.95 81.89
C MET A 70 12.36 -42.39 80.42
N MET A 71 13.49 -42.43 79.72
CA MET A 71 13.57 -43.11 78.42
C MET A 71 13.36 -44.61 78.65
N ASP A 72 12.28 -45.14 78.07
CA ASP A 72 12.05 -46.57 77.94
C ASP A 72 12.84 -47.08 76.71
N PRO A 73 13.64 -48.15 76.77
CA PRO A 73 14.71 -48.38 75.78
C PRO A 73 14.28 -49.10 74.48
N VAL A 74 13.00 -49.20 74.11
CA VAL A 74 12.60 -50.00 72.93
C VAL A 74 11.38 -49.41 72.18
N TYR A 75 11.54 -49.08 70.90
CA TYR A 75 10.42 -48.76 69.98
C TYR A 75 10.09 -49.98 69.11
N ALA A 76 8.84 -50.44 69.16
CA ALA A 76 8.28 -51.48 68.28
C ALA A 76 7.12 -50.91 67.45
N PRO A 77 7.13 -51.02 66.11
CA PRO A 77 6.03 -50.56 65.27
C PRO A 77 4.72 -51.33 65.52
N PRO A 78 3.53 -50.74 65.30
CA PRO A 78 2.26 -51.37 65.60
C PRO A 78 2.04 -52.60 64.69
N GLY A 79 1.87 -53.79 65.29
CA GLY A 79 1.55 -55.04 64.58
C GLY A 79 2.54 -56.19 64.72
N MET A 80 3.66 -56.01 65.43
CA MET A 80 4.52 -57.13 65.86
C MET A 80 4.06 -57.68 67.22
N VAL A 81 4.03 -59.01 67.38
CA VAL A 81 3.48 -59.72 68.57
C VAL A 81 4.58 -60.25 69.50
N THR A 82 5.86 -59.98 69.23
CA THR A 82 6.96 -60.54 70.02
C THR A 82 7.35 -59.63 71.19
N GLU A 83 7.15 -60.11 72.42
CA GLU A 83 7.61 -59.47 73.66
C GLU A 83 9.14 -59.33 73.71
N ALA A 84 9.63 -58.23 74.29
CA ALA A 84 11.06 -57.98 74.48
C ALA A 84 11.66 -58.88 75.58
N LEU A 85 12.84 -59.47 75.30
CA LEU A 85 13.58 -60.34 76.22
C LEU A 85 14.01 -59.59 77.50
N ARG A 86 13.44 -59.98 78.66
CA ARG A 86 13.82 -59.47 79.99
C ARG A 86 14.82 -60.43 80.66
N PHE A 87 16.04 -59.96 80.95
CA PHE A 87 17.01 -60.74 81.72
C PHE A 87 16.69 -60.69 83.24
N PRO A 88 16.75 -61.80 83.99
CA PRO A 88 16.51 -61.79 85.43
C PRO A 88 17.66 -61.12 86.20
N ASN A 89 17.32 -60.25 87.15
CA ASN A 89 18.25 -59.54 88.02
C ASN A 89 18.87 -60.50 89.07
N LEU A 90 20.20 -60.57 89.15
CA LEU A 90 20.96 -61.59 89.91
C LEU A 90 21.34 -61.19 91.34
N VAL A 91 20.72 -60.16 91.92
CA VAL A 91 21.14 -59.61 93.22
C VAL A 91 19.98 -59.58 94.22
N THR A 92 19.56 -60.75 94.69
CA THR A 92 19.10 -60.98 96.08
C THR A 92 19.09 -62.49 96.35
N GLY A 93 20.03 -62.96 97.16
CA GLY A 93 20.15 -64.35 97.55
C GLY A 93 19.01 -64.77 98.49
N PHE A 94 18.27 -65.79 98.09
CA PHE A 94 17.46 -66.60 99.01
C PHE A 94 17.90 -68.06 98.93
N ASN A 95 18.16 -68.63 100.10
CA ASN A 95 18.65 -69.98 100.34
C ASN A 95 17.90 -71.02 99.49
N ARG A 96 18.63 -71.64 98.55
CA ARG A 96 18.11 -72.68 97.65
C ARG A 96 17.89 -73.97 98.42
N ASN A 97 16.64 -74.23 98.79
CA ASN A 97 16.19 -75.59 99.07
C ASN A 97 15.98 -76.31 97.72
N PRO A 98 16.71 -77.40 97.41
CA PRO A 98 16.58 -78.13 96.13
C PRO A 98 15.16 -78.58 95.84
N SER A 99 14.38 -78.88 96.89
CA SER A 99 12.97 -79.25 96.76
C SER A 99 12.10 -78.06 96.34
N HIS A 100 12.41 -76.83 96.76
CA HIS A 100 11.64 -75.63 96.39
C HIS A 100 11.95 -75.17 94.95
N ALA A 101 13.20 -75.32 94.50
CA ALA A 101 13.60 -75.09 93.11
C ALA A 101 13.03 -76.16 92.16
N ALA A 102 12.98 -77.43 92.59
CA ALA A 102 12.35 -78.52 91.83
C ALA A 102 10.82 -78.40 91.79
N ARG A 103 10.17 -77.96 92.88
CA ARG A 103 8.72 -77.70 92.91
C ARG A 103 8.35 -76.47 92.10
N ALA A 104 9.10 -75.37 92.20
CA ALA A 104 8.91 -74.20 91.34
C ALA A 104 9.14 -74.56 89.87
N ALA A 105 10.18 -75.36 89.56
CA ALA A 105 10.44 -75.88 88.23
C ALA A 105 9.31 -76.74 87.64
N LEU A 106 8.51 -77.45 88.46
CA LEU A 106 7.33 -78.19 87.96
C LEU A 106 6.18 -77.26 87.55
N TYR A 107 6.14 -76.03 88.07
CA TYR A 107 5.14 -75.00 87.72
C TYR A 107 5.68 -73.91 86.78
N THR A 108 6.99 -73.87 86.51
CA THR A 108 7.64 -72.88 85.62
C THR A 108 8.33 -73.48 84.41
N ARG A 109 8.37 -74.82 84.27
CA ARG A 109 8.92 -75.50 83.09
C ARG A 109 7.80 -75.98 82.20
N PHE A 110 7.92 -75.65 80.92
CA PHE A 110 7.04 -76.13 79.88
C PHE A 110 7.13 -77.65 79.73
N SER A 111 5.98 -78.29 79.60
CA SER A 111 5.86 -79.71 79.25
C SER A 111 6.40 -79.97 77.84
N PRO A 112 6.82 -81.20 77.51
CA PRO A 112 7.19 -81.56 76.15
C PRO A 112 6.10 -81.25 75.11
N TYR A 113 4.83 -81.30 75.53
CA TYR A 113 3.69 -80.89 74.69
C TYR A 113 3.68 -79.37 74.45
N GLU A 114 3.86 -78.54 75.47
CA GLU A 114 3.95 -77.08 75.33
C GLU A 114 5.19 -76.64 74.54
N TRP A 115 6.33 -77.32 74.71
CA TRP A 115 7.53 -77.09 73.88
C TRP A 115 7.29 -77.47 72.41
N ALA A 116 6.64 -78.61 72.16
CA ALA A 116 6.29 -79.03 70.80
C ALA A 116 5.26 -78.07 70.18
N GLN A 117 4.25 -77.64 70.92
CA GLN A 117 3.26 -76.64 70.47
C GLN A 117 3.92 -75.28 70.20
N ASN A 118 4.84 -74.82 71.05
CA ASN A 118 5.56 -73.58 70.82
C ASN A 118 6.47 -73.66 69.59
N SER A 119 7.14 -74.80 69.39
CA SER A 119 7.96 -75.03 68.19
C SER A 119 7.10 -75.08 66.92
N ILE A 120 5.95 -75.76 66.97
CA ILE A 120 4.96 -75.80 65.88
C ILE A 120 4.42 -74.39 65.59
N ASN A 121 4.10 -73.61 66.63
CA ASN A 121 3.63 -72.22 66.49
C ASN A 121 4.69 -71.34 65.82
N HIS A 122 5.96 -71.43 66.21
CA HIS A 122 7.03 -70.69 65.55
C HIS A 122 7.29 -71.15 64.11
N TYR A 123 7.14 -72.44 63.80
CA TYR A 123 7.21 -72.90 62.41
C TYR A 123 6.05 -72.36 61.58
N ASN A 124 4.83 -72.37 62.11
CA ASN A 124 3.65 -71.82 61.45
C ASN A 124 3.77 -70.29 61.27
N GLU A 125 4.24 -69.56 62.28
CA GLU A 125 4.50 -68.11 62.22
C GLU A 125 5.61 -67.79 61.21
N SER A 126 6.70 -68.56 61.21
CA SER A 126 7.78 -68.41 60.24
C SER A 126 7.31 -68.69 58.81
N ASP A 127 6.51 -69.74 58.60
CA ASP A 127 6.02 -70.08 57.26
C ASP A 127 4.97 -69.07 56.77
N THR A 128 4.10 -68.57 57.65
CA THR A 128 3.16 -67.48 57.30
C THR A 128 3.89 -66.17 56.97
N ASN A 129 4.87 -65.75 57.77
CA ASN A 129 5.69 -64.56 57.48
C ASN A 129 6.53 -64.72 56.21
N ARG A 130 7.11 -65.90 55.97
CA ARG A 130 7.85 -66.18 54.73
C ARG A 130 6.92 -66.11 53.52
N ASN A 131 5.76 -66.76 53.56
CA ASN A 131 4.75 -66.71 52.50
C ASN A 131 4.23 -65.28 52.25
N PHE A 132 4.12 -64.45 53.29
CA PHE A 132 3.75 -63.03 53.16
C PHE A 132 4.86 -62.22 52.50
N SER A 133 6.11 -62.37 52.96
CA SER A 133 7.29 -61.70 52.38
C SER A 133 7.55 -62.11 50.93
N GLU A 134 7.38 -63.39 50.58
CA GLU A 134 7.47 -63.87 49.20
C GLU A 134 6.40 -63.24 48.30
N ARG A 135 5.15 -63.17 48.77
CA ARG A 135 4.07 -62.46 48.08
C ARG A 135 4.36 -60.97 47.95
N LEU A 136 4.84 -60.30 49.00
CA LEU A 136 5.18 -58.89 48.98
C LEU A 136 6.31 -58.59 47.98
N ARG A 137 7.36 -59.42 47.94
CA ARG A 137 8.44 -59.28 46.95
C ARG A 137 7.94 -59.51 45.53
N ALA A 138 7.14 -60.56 45.31
CA ALA A 138 6.55 -60.83 44.00
C ALA A 138 5.65 -59.68 43.54
N ASP A 139 4.84 -59.12 44.44
CA ASP A 139 4.00 -57.95 44.17
C ASP A 139 4.85 -56.69 43.92
N SER A 140 5.87 -56.43 44.73
CA SER A 140 6.80 -55.30 44.54
C SER A 140 7.46 -55.34 43.17
N VAL A 141 7.97 -56.50 42.75
CA VAL A 141 8.57 -56.68 41.41
C VAL A 141 7.54 -56.50 40.30
N ARG A 142 6.31 -57.02 40.48
CA ARG A 142 5.22 -56.83 39.53
C ARG A 142 4.87 -55.35 39.39
N ILE A 143 4.67 -54.65 40.51
CA ILE A 143 4.36 -53.21 40.55
C ILE A 143 5.46 -52.43 39.84
N MET A 144 6.74 -52.66 40.16
CA MET A 144 7.86 -51.99 39.50
C MET A 144 7.80 -52.14 37.97
N ARG A 145 7.61 -53.36 37.47
CA ARG A 145 7.51 -53.61 36.02
C ARG A 145 6.30 -52.90 35.40
N THR A 146 5.13 -53.03 36.02
CA THR A 146 3.91 -52.41 35.51
C THR A 146 4.02 -50.87 35.54
N THR A 147 4.66 -50.29 36.55
CA THR A 147 4.89 -48.84 36.63
C THR A 147 5.95 -48.37 35.62
N ASP A 148 7.00 -49.15 35.37
CA ASP A 148 8.01 -48.84 34.36
C ASP A 148 7.40 -48.85 32.96
N GLU A 149 6.60 -49.88 32.63
CA GLU A 149 5.87 -49.98 31.36
C GLU A 149 4.89 -48.81 31.19
N LYS A 150 4.13 -48.48 32.24
CA LYS A 150 3.19 -47.35 32.23
C LYS A 150 3.91 -46.02 31.99
N THR A 151 5.04 -45.80 32.66
CA THR A 151 5.85 -44.59 32.54
C THR A 151 6.45 -44.45 31.14
N ALA A 152 7.04 -45.54 30.62
CA ALA A 152 7.60 -45.56 29.27
C ALA A 152 6.52 -45.39 28.19
N SER A 153 5.33 -45.95 28.40
CA SER A 153 4.19 -45.77 27.50
C SER A 153 3.69 -44.31 27.48
N ALA A 154 3.55 -43.68 28.65
CA ALA A 154 3.13 -42.29 28.77
C ALA A 154 4.14 -41.31 28.13
N GLN A 155 5.44 -41.56 28.29
CA GLN A 155 6.49 -40.77 27.62
C GLN A 155 6.43 -40.93 26.10
N ARG A 156 6.25 -42.15 25.60
CA ARG A 156 6.10 -42.39 24.16
C ARG A 156 4.87 -41.70 23.58
N ASP A 157 3.74 -41.75 24.27
CA ASP A 157 2.53 -41.07 23.81
C ASP A 157 2.70 -39.55 23.78
N SER A 158 3.26 -38.96 24.84
CA SER A 158 3.55 -37.53 24.91
C SER A 158 4.53 -37.10 23.80
N GLY A 159 5.58 -37.88 23.56
CA GLY A 159 6.53 -37.66 22.47
C GLY A 159 5.86 -37.69 21.10
N ARG A 160 4.95 -38.65 20.86
CA ARG A 160 4.14 -38.71 19.63
C ARG A 160 3.26 -37.48 19.47
N ARG A 161 2.55 -37.06 20.52
CA ARG A 161 1.67 -35.87 20.51
C ARG A 161 2.45 -34.58 20.21
N LEU A 162 3.66 -34.43 20.76
CA LEU A 162 4.54 -33.30 20.43
C LEU A 162 4.95 -33.32 18.94
N GLY A 163 5.25 -34.50 18.39
CA GLY A 163 5.56 -34.66 16.96
C GLY A 163 4.37 -34.30 16.04
N GLU A 164 3.16 -34.74 16.41
CA GLU A 164 1.91 -34.34 15.71
C GLU A 164 1.75 -32.82 15.74
N ARG A 165 1.94 -32.20 16.91
CA ARG A 165 1.82 -30.74 17.05
C ARG A 165 2.83 -29.96 16.22
N ILE A 166 4.09 -30.40 16.17
CA ILE A 166 5.11 -29.80 15.30
C ILE A 166 4.67 -29.85 13.83
N THR A 167 4.07 -30.97 13.41
CA THR A 167 3.57 -31.15 12.04
C THR A 167 2.46 -30.14 11.72
N ASP A 168 1.48 -29.98 12.62
CA ASP A 168 0.39 -29.01 12.47
C ASP A 168 0.89 -27.56 12.40
N ILE A 169 1.81 -27.19 13.30
CA ILE A 169 2.38 -25.84 13.33
C ILE A 169 3.18 -25.57 12.04
N THR A 170 3.95 -26.56 11.59
CA THR A 170 4.72 -26.46 10.34
C THR A 170 3.82 -26.30 9.12
N PHE A 171 2.69 -27.03 9.07
CA PHE A 171 1.69 -26.87 8.02
C PHE A 171 1.19 -25.43 7.95
N TRP A 172 0.68 -24.87 9.05
CA TRP A 172 0.18 -23.50 9.07
C TRP A 172 1.27 -22.46 8.78
N ARG A 173 2.49 -22.68 9.28
CA ARG A 173 3.64 -21.82 8.96
C ARG A 173 3.90 -21.82 7.45
N ASN A 174 3.85 -22.97 6.77
CA ASN A 174 3.99 -23.07 5.31
C ASN A 174 2.89 -22.34 4.56
N GLU A 175 1.63 -22.52 4.95
CA GLU A 175 0.49 -21.83 4.33
C GLU A 175 0.61 -20.31 4.46
N LEU A 176 0.94 -19.81 5.65
CA LEU A 176 1.14 -18.38 5.92
C LEU A 176 2.32 -17.82 5.12
N THR A 177 3.45 -18.52 5.05
CA THR A 177 4.61 -18.10 4.24
C THR A 177 4.24 -18.01 2.76
N THR A 178 3.54 -19.01 2.24
CA THR A 178 3.12 -19.05 0.83
C THR A 178 2.18 -17.89 0.51
N GLU A 179 1.24 -17.57 1.39
CA GLU A 179 0.33 -16.45 1.19
C GLU A 179 1.06 -15.10 1.29
N LEU A 180 2.04 -14.97 2.20
CA LEU A 180 2.89 -13.80 2.35
C LEU A 180 3.66 -13.47 1.06
N GLU A 181 4.30 -14.48 0.45
CA GLU A 181 5.03 -14.31 -0.81
C GLU A 181 4.11 -13.80 -1.93
N LYS A 182 2.91 -14.39 -2.04
CA LYS A 182 1.93 -13.97 -3.04
C LYS A 182 1.40 -12.56 -2.80
N LEU A 183 1.18 -12.17 -1.54
CA LEU A 183 0.75 -10.81 -1.18
C LEU A 183 1.83 -9.77 -1.47
N ILE A 184 3.10 -10.08 -1.20
CA ILE A 184 4.24 -9.22 -1.55
C ILE A 184 4.32 -9.04 -3.07
N GLY A 185 4.21 -10.13 -3.84
CA GLY A 185 4.19 -10.08 -5.30
C GLY A 185 3.07 -9.18 -5.84
N GLU A 186 1.84 -9.35 -5.36
CA GLU A 186 0.70 -8.53 -5.76
C GLU A 186 0.87 -7.05 -5.32
N THR A 187 1.43 -6.79 -4.15
CA THR A 187 1.71 -5.42 -3.66
C THR A 187 2.71 -4.69 -4.56
N ASN A 188 3.72 -5.40 -5.08
CA ASN A 188 4.67 -4.83 -6.03
C ASN A 188 3.97 -4.45 -7.35
N LEU A 189 3.12 -5.33 -7.88
CA LEU A 189 2.32 -5.05 -9.08
C LEU A 189 1.39 -3.84 -8.86
N LEU A 190 0.75 -3.74 -7.69
CA LEU A 190 -0.11 -2.60 -7.35
C LEU A 190 0.69 -1.28 -7.24
N SER A 191 1.93 -1.35 -6.74
CA SER A 191 2.84 -0.19 -6.73
C SER A 191 3.21 0.27 -8.14
N ASP A 192 3.37 -0.63 -9.10
CA ASP A 192 3.60 -0.27 -10.49
C ASP A 192 2.34 0.34 -11.13
N THR A 193 1.15 -0.19 -10.82
CA THR A 193 -0.12 0.44 -11.20
C THR A 193 -0.25 1.85 -10.64
N ARG A 194 0.15 2.10 -9.38
CA ARG A 194 0.18 3.46 -8.80
C ARG A 194 1.01 4.42 -9.66
N ARG A 195 2.22 3.98 -10.06
CA ARG A 195 3.11 4.77 -10.93
C ARG A 195 2.49 5.02 -12.30
N ALA A 196 1.81 4.02 -12.87
CA ALA A 196 1.12 4.16 -14.15
C ALA A 196 -0.03 5.17 -14.09
N VAL A 197 -0.85 5.15 -13.03
CA VAL A 197 -1.93 6.13 -12.81
C VAL A 197 -1.37 7.54 -12.61
N GLU A 198 -0.29 7.68 -11.83
CA GLU A 198 0.38 8.96 -11.59
C GLU A 198 1.00 9.52 -12.87
N LYS A 199 1.66 8.69 -13.67
CA LYS A 199 2.13 9.06 -15.01
C LYS A 199 0.95 9.53 -15.87
N ALA A 200 -0.16 8.80 -15.87
CA ALA A 200 -1.31 9.16 -16.68
C ALA A 200 -1.94 10.50 -16.30
N TYR A 201 -1.91 10.85 -15.00
CA TYR A 201 -2.31 12.15 -14.51
C TYR A 201 -1.40 13.27 -15.05
N ILE A 202 -0.08 13.08 -14.97
CA ILE A 202 0.92 14.06 -15.43
C ILE A 202 0.82 14.26 -16.94
N ASP A 203 0.61 13.19 -17.71
CA ASP A 203 0.49 13.24 -19.17
C ASP A 203 -0.72 14.07 -19.64
N CYS A 204 -1.69 14.37 -18.76
CA CYS A 204 -2.80 15.28 -19.05
C CYS A 204 -2.40 16.77 -18.99
N GLU A 205 -1.32 17.13 -18.29
CA GLU A 205 -0.94 18.54 -18.03
C GLU A 205 -0.53 19.27 -19.30
N ALA A 206 0.32 18.65 -20.14
CA ALA A 206 0.80 19.30 -21.36
C ALA A 206 -0.33 19.57 -22.38
N PRO A 207 -1.22 18.61 -22.71
CA PRO A 207 -2.40 18.88 -23.53
C PRO A 207 -3.30 19.98 -22.95
N LEU A 208 -3.47 20.01 -21.62
CA LEU A 208 -4.31 21.02 -20.95
C LEU A 208 -3.73 22.42 -21.12
N ASN A 209 -2.44 22.59 -20.87
CA ASN A 209 -1.74 23.86 -21.05
C ASN A 209 -1.80 24.32 -22.51
N ILE A 210 -1.63 23.41 -23.47
CA ILE A 210 -1.71 23.74 -24.90
C ILE A 210 -3.14 24.20 -25.28
N ALA A 211 -4.18 23.52 -24.79
CA ALA A 211 -5.56 23.91 -25.07
C ALA A 211 -5.89 25.28 -24.46
N GLN A 212 -5.42 25.56 -23.24
CA GLN A 212 -5.56 26.87 -22.60
C GLN A 212 -4.82 27.97 -23.35
N GLU A 213 -3.57 27.72 -23.75
CA GLU A 213 -2.78 28.67 -24.53
C GLU A 213 -3.42 28.92 -25.91
N CYS A 214 -4.03 27.91 -26.54
CA CYS A 214 -4.78 28.10 -27.78
C CYS A 214 -5.97 29.05 -27.59
N LEU A 215 -6.72 28.95 -26.49
CA LEU A 215 -7.78 29.91 -26.18
C LEU A 215 -7.22 31.31 -25.95
N TYR A 216 -6.16 31.42 -25.14
CA TYR A 216 -5.49 32.70 -24.86
C TYR A 216 -5.02 33.39 -26.14
N GLN A 217 -4.38 32.66 -27.07
CA GLN A 217 -3.96 33.21 -28.36
C GLN A 217 -5.16 33.67 -29.21
N ARG A 218 -6.31 32.99 -29.12
CA ARG A 218 -7.51 33.34 -29.88
C ARG A 218 -8.25 34.57 -29.36
N GLU A 219 -8.08 34.94 -28.09
CA GLU A 219 -8.53 36.24 -27.55
C GLU A 219 -7.85 37.44 -28.24
N HIS A 220 -6.71 37.23 -28.92
CA HIS A 220 -5.99 38.27 -29.66
C HIS A 220 -6.51 38.46 -31.09
N ARG A 221 -7.61 37.79 -31.46
CA ARG A 221 -8.33 38.10 -32.69
C ARG A 221 -9.01 39.45 -32.58
N GLU A 222 -9.19 40.13 -33.71
CA GLU A 222 -9.65 41.51 -33.74
C GLU A 222 -10.98 41.66 -34.47
N GLY A 223 -11.77 42.63 -34.02
CA GLY A 223 -13.01 43.04 -34.68
C GLY A 223 -14.01 41.90 -34.83
N ILE A 224 -14.57 41.76 -36.04
CA ILE A 224 -15.64 40.80 -36.34
C ILE A 224 -15.16 39.33 -36.34
N ASP A 225 -13.85 39.08 -36.28
CA ASP A 225 -13.31 37.71 -36.26
C ASP A 225 -13.14 37.14 -34.85
N LEU A 226 -13.28 37.98 -33.82
CA LEU A 226 -13.38 37.55 -32.42
C LEU A 226 -14.80 37.03 -32.18
N VAL A 227 -15.02 35.76 -32.49
CA VAL A 227 -16.34 35.11 -32.47
C VAL A 227 -16.30 33.78 -31.75
N HIS A 228 -17.42 33.44 -31.09
CA HIS A 228 -17.68 32.13 -30.51
C HIS A 228 -17.94 31.09 -31.59
N ASP A 229 -16.85 30.55 -32.14
CA ASP A 229 -16.87 29.57 -33.21
C ASP A 229 -16.67 28.13 -32.70
N GLN A 230 -16.72 27.18 -33.64
CA GLN A 230 -16.58 25.77 -33.34
C GLN A 230 -15.22 25.40 -32.70
N PRO A 231 -14.05 25.91 -33.18
CA PRO A 231 -12.78 25.72 -32.49
C PRO A 231 -12.79 26.11 -31.01
N GLU A 232 -13.38 27.25 -30.65
CA GLU A 232 -13.45 27.69 -29.25
C GLU A 232 -14.25 26.71 -28.39
N GLN A 233 -15.41 26.27 -28.88
CA GLN A 233 -16.24 25.28 -28.19
C GLN A 233 -15.50 23.96 -27.96
N TYR A 234 -14.76 23.47 -28.97
CA TYR A 234 -13.98 22.24 -28.84
C TYR A 234 -12.80 22.40 -27.88
N LEU A 235 -12.11 23.54 -27.88
CA LEU A 235 -11.04 23.84 -26.92
C LEU A 235 -11.55 23.88 -25.48
N LEU A 236 -12.71 24.51 -25.23
CA LEU A 236 -13.33 24.53 -23.90
C LEU A 236 -13.73 23.12 -23.44
N LYS A 237 -14.34 22.33 -24.33
CA LYS A 237 -14.71 20.93 -24.06
C LYS A 237 -13.47 20.07 -23.80
N GLU A 238 -12.39 20.29 -24.52
CA GLU A 238 -11.10 19.60 -24.33
C GLU A 238 -10.51 19.90 -22.94
N ILE A 239 -10.53 21.16 -22.51
CA ILE A 239 -10.08 21.57 -21.17
C ILE A 239 -10.92 20.92 -20.07
N GLU A 240 -12.25 20.94 -20.22
CA GLU A 240 -13.16 20.30 -19.27
C GLU A 240 -12.90 18.79 -19.19
N ASN A 241 -12.75 18.13 -20.34
CA ASN A 241 -12.46 16.71 -20.42
C ASN A 241 -11.14 16.35 -19.71
N LEU A 242 -10.07 17.11 -19.97
CA LEU A 242 -8.76 16.89 -19.34
C LEU A 242 -8.81 17.08 -17.82
N LYS A 243 -9.47 18.13 -17.33
CA LYS A 243 -9.66 18.35 -15.89
C LYS A 243 -10.50 17.24 -15.25
N GLY A 244 -11.56 16.79 -15.94
CA GLY A 244 -12.38 15.67 -15.50
C GLY A 244 -11.59 14.37 -15.38
N TRP A 245 -10.67 14.11 -16.32
CA TRP A 245 -9.77 12.95 -16.24
C TRP A 245 -8.72 13.09 -15.14
N GLN A 246 -8.12 14.26 -14.96
CA GLN A 246 -7.19 14.52 -13.85
C GLN A 246 -7.85 14.20 -12.50
N SER A 247 -9.09 14.65 -12.27
CA SER A 247 -9.83 14.34 -11.05
C SER A 247 -10.05 12.83 -10.87
N LYS A 248 -10.48 12.12 -11.92
CA LYS A 248 -10.72 10.66 -11.87
C LYS A 248 -9.44 9.87 -11.62
N LEU A 249 -8.33 10.28 -12.22
CA LEU A 249 -7.03 9.64 -12.04
C LEU A 249 -6.47 9.90 -10.64
N ASP A 250 -6.67 11.10 -10.08
CA ASP A 250 -6.28 11.39 -8.70
C ASP A 250 -7.10 10.56 -7.70
N ASP A 251 -8.42 10.44 -7.91
CA ASP A 251 -9.27 9.56 -7.11
C ASP A 251 -8.82 8.09 -7.18
N MET A 252 -8.46 7.61 -8.38
CA MET A 252 -7.93 6.26 -8.57
C MET A 252 -6.59 6.07 -7.86
N LYS A 253 -5.68 7.05 -7.94
CA LYS A 253 -4.40 7.04 -7.23
C LYS A 253 -4.63 6.93 -5.72
N ASN A 254 -5.58 7.67 -5.17
CA ASN A 254 -5.94 7.63 -3.75
C ASN A 254 -6.49 6.25 -3.33
N LYS A 255 -7.33 5.62 -4.17
CA LYS A 255 -7.80 4.24 -3.95
C LYS A 255 -6.65 3.22 -3.95
N VAL A 256 -5.73 3.34 -4.90
CA VAL A 256 -4.54 2.47 -4.99
C VAL A 256 -3.63 2.64 -3.77
N LEU A 257 -3.41 3.88 -3.32
CA LEU A 257 -2.64 4.18 -2.11
C LEU A 257 -3.27 3.56 -0.85
N GLU A 258 -4.58 3.67 -0.70
CA GLU A 258 -5.27 3.05 0.44
C GLU A 258 -5.19 1.52 0.37
N GLN A 259 -5.35 0.92 -0.81
CA GLN A 259 -5.20 -0.53 -0.96
C GLN A 259 -3.77 -0.99 -0.64
N LEU A 260 -2.72 -0.24 -1.02
CA LEU A 260 -1.34 -0.53 -0.62
C LEU A 260 -1.17 -0.51 0.91
N ARG A 261 -1.83 0.42 1.60
CA ARG A 261 -1.83 0.48 3.07
C ARG A 261 -2.50 -0.74 3.68
N GLN A 262 -3.64 -1.16 3.16
CA GLN A 262 -4.36 -2.37 3.61
C GLN A 262 -3.54 -3.64 3.36
N SER A 263 -2.93 -3.78 2.17
CA SER A 263 -2.03 -4.89 1.86
C SER A 263 -0.83 -4.93 2.81
N ARG A 264 -0.24 -3.78 3.18
CA ARG A 264 0.86 -3.75 4.16
C ARG A 264 0.41 -4.18 5.56
N ALA A 265 -0.81 -3.82 5.98
CA ALA A 265 -1.38 -4.26 7.24
C ALA A 265 -1.62 -5.78 7.25
N ALA A 266 -2.16 -6.36 6.18
CA ALA A 266 -2.31 -7.81 6.04
C ALA A 266 -0.96 -8.53 6.01
N GLN A 267 0.04 -7.92 5.37
CA GLN A 267 1.41 -8.44 5.36
C GLN A 267 2.00 -8.52 6.77
N HIS A 268 1.81 -7.48 7.59
CA HIS A 268 2.28 -7.46 8.97
C HIS A 268 1.64 -8.55 9.84
N ASP A 269 0.35 -8.80 9.68
CA ASP A 269 -0.34 -9.87 10.40
C ASP A 269 0.23 -11.25 10.05
N LEU A 270 0.44 -11.53 8.75
CA LEU A 270 1.08 -12.76 8.29
C LEU A 270 2.49 -12.92 8.87
N GLU A 271 3.32 -11.88 8.80
CA GLU A 271 4.67 -11.89 9.35
C GLU A 271 4.68 -12.16 10.87
N THR A 272 3.69 -11.63 11.59
CA THR A 272 3.56 -11.83 13.05
C THR A 272 3.11 -13.24 13.40
N ASP A 273 2.16 -13.80 12.66
CA ASP A 273 1.72 -15.18 12.88
C ASP A 273 2.86 -16.16 12.53
N ILE A 274 3.58 -15.96 11.42
CA ILE A 274 4.77 -16.76 11.06
C ILE A 274 5.81 -16.74 12.18
N ARG A 275 6.20 -15.56 12.69
CA ARG A 275 7.16 -15.46 13.80
C ARG A 275 6.70 -16.23 15.04
N SER A 276 5.41 -16.17 15.35
CA SER A 276 4.83 -16.89 16.48
C SER A 276 4.89 -18.41 16.27
N LYS A 277 4.62 -18.87 15.04
CA LYS A 277 4.72 -20.28 14.66
C LYS A 277 6.18 -20.78 14.68
N ASP A 278 7.14 -19.99 14.21
CA ASP A 278 8.57 -20.32 14.25
C ASP A 278 9.06 -20.49 15.71
N SER A 279 8.67 -19.58 16.59
CA SER A 279 8.98 -19.69 18.02
C SER A 279 8.36 -20.95 18.64
N ALA A 280 7.11 -21.27 18.30
CA ALA A 280 6.45 -22.48 18.80
C ALA A 280 7.12 -23.76 18.31
N ILE A 281 7.48 -23.84 17.02
CA ILE A 281 8.24 -24.98 16.45
C ILE A 281 9.57 -25.15 17.17
N ALA A 282 10.29 -24.06 17.45
CA ALA A 282 11.58 -24.13 18.14
C ALA A 282 11.44 -24.71 19.55
N ILE A 283 10.45 -24.26 20.32
CA ILE A 283 10.17 -24.78 21.67
C ILE A 283 9.75 -26.25 21.60
N ASP A 284 8.76 -26.58 20.77
CA ASP A 284 8.22 -27.94 20.69
C ASP A 284 9.27 -28.93 20.16
N SER A 285 10.15 -28.50 19.25
CA SER A 285 11.28 -29.31 18.75
C SER A 285 12.27 -29.65 19.86
N VAL A 286 12.58 -28.69 20.75
CA VAL A 286 13.41 -28.96 21.93
C VAL A 286 12.69 -29.94 22.85
N CYS A 287 11.41 -29.71 23.16
CA CYS A 287 10.61 -30.60 24.00
C CYS A 287 10.56 -32.04 23.45
N HIS A 288 10.40 -32.20 22.13
CA HIS A 288 10.38 -33.50 21.47
C HIS A 288 11.73 -34.25 21.53
N GLN A 289 12.85 -33.52 21.64
CA GLN A 289 14.20 -34.09 21.73
C GLN A 289 14.63 -34.44 23.17
N ILE A 290 13.96 -33.91 24.20
CA ILE A 290 14.27 -34.20 25.60
C ILE A 290 13.97 -35.67 25.92
N ASN A 291 14.93 -36.34 26.56
CA ASN A 291 14.82 -37.70 27.05
C ASN A 291 15.35 -37.81 28.49
N ASN A 292 15.24 -39.01 29.10
CA ASN A 292 15.59 -39.25 30.51
C ASN A 292 17.07 -38.99 30.84
N PHE A 293 17.94 -38.87 29.84
CA PHE A 293 19.37 -38.62 30.00
C PHE A 293 19.78 -37.20 29.57
N THR A 294 18.82 -36.36 29.17
CA THR A 294 19.09 -34.97 28.78
C THR A 294 19.58 -34.17 29.99
N ARG A 295 20.71 -33.47 29.83
CA ARG A 295 21.25 -32.60 30.88
C ARG A 295 20.33 -31.40 31.11
N GLY A 296 20.13 -31.03 32.38
CA GLY A 296 19.33 -29.85 32.76
C GLY A 296 17.84 -30.10 32.97
N ILE A 297 17.37 -31.36 32.90
CA ILE A 297 16.04 -31.71 33.41
C ILE A 297 15.97 -31.51 34.92
N ASN A 298 14.85 -30.98 35.44
CA ASN A 298 14.66 -30.64 36.84
C ASN A 298 13.22 -30.91 37.29
N TYR A 299 13.00 -30.99 38.60
CA TYR A 299 11.67 -31.00 39.18
C TYR A 299 11.10 -29.58 39.26
N TYR A 300 9.91 -29.38 38.71
CA TYR A 300 9.16 -28.12 38.79
C TYR A 300 7.87 -28.37 39.56
N GLY A 301 7.83 -28.01 40.84
CA GLY A 301 6.67 -28.26 41.69
C GLY A 301 5.46 -27.40 41.33
N GLY A 302 4.29 -28.01 41.19
CA GLY A 302 3.01 -27.33 40.98
C GLY A 302 2.72 -26.94 39.53
N ILE A 303 3.61 -27.26 38.57
CA ILE A 303 3.40 -26.97 37.15
C ILE A 303 2.17 -27.71 36.59
N GLU A 304 1.86 -28.88 37.13
CA GLU A 304 0.71 -29.69 36.76
C GLU A 304 -0.64 -29.07 37.15
N LYS A 305 -0.63 -28.09 38.07
CA LYS A 305 -1.83 -27.40 38.55
C LYS A 305 -2.03 -26.03 37.89
N TYR A 306 -1.04 -25.56 37.14
CA TYR A 306 -1.07 -24.27 36.47
C TYR A 306 -1.39 -24.46 34.99
N ASP A 307 -2.62 -24.14 34.59
CA ASP A 307 -3.01 -24.10 33.18
C ASP A 307 -2.98 -22.65 32.68
N ASN A 308 -2.01 -22.36 31.79
CA ASN A 308 -1.86 -21.06 31.13
C ASN A 308 -2.36 -21.08 29.68
N SER A 309 -3.16 -22.08 29.30
CA SER A 309 -3.64 -22.23 27.94
C SER A 309 -4.70 -21.17 27.64
N ILE A 310 -4.42 -20.32 26.65
CA ILE A 310 -5.32 -19.23 26.22
C ILE A 310 -6.18 -19.66 25.01
N SER A 311 -5.75 -20.70 24.28
CA SER A 311 -6.39 -21.14 23.04
C SER A 311 -6.47 -22.67 22.95
N THR A 312 -7.50 -23.18 22.30
CA THR A 312 -7.61 -24.59 21.87
C THR A 312 -7.00 -24.78 20.47
N PRO A 313 -6.66 -26.02 20.05
CA PRO A 313 -6.18 -26.31 18.70
C PRO A 313 -7.11 -25.77 17.59
N GLU A 314 -8.43 -25.83 17.80
CA GLU A 314 -9.43 -25.33 16.87
C GLU A 314 -9.34 -23.80 16.74
N SER A 315 -9.37 -23.08 17.88
CA SER A 315 -9.28 -21.61 17.89
C SER A 315 -7.92 -21.09 17.36
N TRP A 316 -6.84 -21.85 17.57
CA TRP A 316 -5.52 -21.54 17.05
C TRP A 316 -5.44 -21.69 15.53
N ALA A 317 -5.99 -22.77 14.98
CA ALA A 317 -6.05 -22.99 13.55
C ALA A 317 -6.97 -21.95 12.89
N GLU A 318 -8.10 -21.61 13.51
CA GLU A 318 -9.01 -20.58 13.04
C GLU A 318 -8.35 -19.20 12.97
N ASN A 319 -7.49 -18.84 13.95
CA ASN A 319 -6.75 -17.59 13.90
C ASN A 319 -5.83 -17.49 12.67
N SER A 320 -5.06 -18.55 12.39
CA SER A 320 -4.19 -18.59 11.21
C SER A 320 -5.00 -18.62 9.92
N ASN A 321 -6.10 -19.38 9.88
CA ASN A 321 -7.02 -19.39 8.73
C ASN A 321 -7.61 -18.00 8.45
N ARG A 322 -8.08 -17.29 9.48
CA ARG A 322 -8.61 -15.92 9.37
C ARG A 322 -7.56 -14.96 8.83
N THR A 323 -6.31 -15.07 9.29
CA THR A 323 -5.20 -14.24 8.81
C THR A 323 -4.93 -14.49 7.33
N THR A 324 -4.90 -15.75 6.90
CA THR A 324 -4.78 -16.15 5.50
C THR A 324 -5.95 -15.63 4.66
N MET A 325 -7.19 -15.80 5.11
CA MET A 325 -8.39 -15.32 4.41
C MET A 325 -8.40 -13.80 4.25
N ARG A 326 -7.96 -13.06 5.28
CA ARG A 326 -7.81 -11.60 5.19
C ARG A 326 -6.82 -11.21 4.09
N ALA A 327 -5.64 -11.83 4.07
CA ALA A 327 -4.62 -11.55 3.06
C ALA A 327 -5.08 -11.90 1.63
N GLN A 328 -5.76 -13.03 1.46
CA GLN A 328 -6.37 -13.41 0.18
C GLN A 328 -7.42 -12.38 -0.28
N GLY A 329 -8.25 -11.90 0.65
CA GLY A 329 -9.21 -10.83 0.39
C GLY A 329 -8.55 -9.55 -0.11
N GLU A 330 -7.46 -9.11 0.53
CA GLU A 330 -6.72 -7.93 0.07
C GLU A 330 -6.09 -8.13 -1.31
N ARG A 331 -5.56 -9.32 -1.60
CA ARG A 331 -5.03 -9.63 -2.94
C ARG A 331 -6.11 -9.60 -4.01
N SER A 332 -7.28 -10.19 -3.74
CA SER A 332 -8.39 -10.16 -4.70
C SER A 332 -8.84 -8.73 -5.01
N ARG A 333 -8.94 -7.87 -3.98
CA ARG A 333 -9.26 -6.44 -4.17
C ARG A 333 -8.16 -5.71 -4.94
N SER A 334 -6.89 -5.97 -4.63
CA SER A 334 -5.74 -5.42 -5.34
C SER A 334 -5.77 -5.77 -6.83
N THR A 335 -5.96 -7.05 -7.17
CA THR A 335 -6.04 -7.50 -8.57
C THR A 335 -7.16 -6.79 -9.32
N GLN A 336 -8.35 -6.70 -8.73
CA GLN A 336 -9.48 -5.98 -9.34
C GLN A 336 -9.15 -4.50 -9.56
N LEU A 337 -8.56 -3.85 -8.55
CA LEU A 337 -8.21 -2.44 -8.63
C LEU A 337 -7.15 -2.17 -9.71
N ARG A 338 -6.21 -3.10 -9.93
CA ARG A 338 -5.25 -3.01 -11.05
C ARG A 338 -5.95 -3.04 -12.40
N THR A 339 -6.88 -3.97 -12.61
CA THR A 339 -7.66 -4.04 -13.85
C THR A 339 -8.51 -2.79 -14.06
N ASP A 340 -9.16 -2.27 -13.00
CA ASP A 340 -9.95 -1.05 -13.07
C ASP A 340 -9.09 0.17 -13.42
N ALA A 341 -7.90 0.27 -12.84
CA ALA A 341 -6.94 1.33 -13.13
C ALA A 341 -6.43 1.27 -14.58
N GLU A 342 -6.07 0.08 -15.08
CA GLU A 342 -5.64 -0.11 -16.46
C GLU A 342 -6.74 0.29 -17.47
N ASN A 343 -7.97 -0.15 -17.23
CA ASN A 343 -9.12 0.24 -18.05
C ASN A 343 -9.36 1.75 -18.03
N MET A 344 -9.21 2.39 -16.86
CA MET A 344 -9.35 3.84 -16.70
C MET A 344 -8.27 4.61 -17.47
N ILE A 345 -7.01 4.18 -17.38
CA ILE A 345 -5.87 4.77 -18.11
C ILE A 345 -6.12 4.68 -19.63
N ASN A 346 -6.53 3.51 -20.12
CA ASN A 346 -6.83 3.31 -21.54
C ASN A 346 -8.01 4.17 -22.02
N THR A 347 -9.06 4.27 -21.21
CA THR A 347 -10.22 5.12 -21.53
C THR A 347 -9.84 6.61 -21.54
N CYS A 348 -9.00 7.03 -20.59
CA CYS A 348 -8.44 8.38 -20.54
C CYS A 348 -7.65 8.70 -21.81
N ALA A 349 -6.70 7.85 -22.18
CA ALA A 349 -5.87 8.03 -23.37
C ALA A 349 -6.71 8.19 -24.65
N ASN A 350 -7.68 7.30 -24.86
CA ASN A 350 -8.58 7.34 -26.00
C ASN A 350 -9.44 8.61 -26.01
N SER A 351 -9.96 9.03 -24.85
CA SER A 351 -10.76 10.25 -24.72
C SER A 351 -9.96 11.51 -25.04
N ILE A 352 -8.72 11.62 -24.53
CA ILE A 352 -7.81 12.72 -24.82
C ILE A 352 -7.49 12.76 -26.31
N TRP A 353 -7.17 11.61 -26.91
CA TRP A 353 -6.84 11.51 -28.32
C TRP A 353 -8.00 11.96 -29.23
N ASN A 354 -9.23 11.50 -28.93
CA ASN A 354 -10.42 11.91 -29.67
C ASN A 354 -10.66 13.42 -29.55
N SER A 355 -10.63 13.95 -28.33
CA SER A 355 -10.83 15.39 -28.09
C SER A 355 -9.79 16.26 -28.78
N TRP A 356 -8.53 15.80 -28.81
CA TRP A 356 -7.43 16.49 -29.48
C TRP A 356 -7.65 16.56 -30.99
N ASN A 357 -8.10 15.47 -31.60
CA ASN A 357 -8.34 15.38 -33.04
C ASN A 357 -9.57 16.17 -33.48
N ASP A 358 -10.64 16.14 -32.70
CA ASP A 358 -11.84 16.95 -32.96
C ASP A 358 -11.48 18.44 -33.00
N THR A 359 -10.69 18.89 -32.02
CA THR A 359 -10.23 20.27 -31.91
C THR A 359 -9.29 20.65 -33.07
N ASN A 360 -8.33 19.79 -33.42
CA ASN A 360 -7.45 20.01 -34.57
C ASN A 360 -8.22 20.09 -35.90
N SER A 361 -9.25 19.25 -36.05
CA SER A 361 -10.11 19.24 -37.24
C SER A 361 -10.92 20.53 -37.34
N ALA A 362 -11.47 21.00 -36.22
CA ALA A 362 -12.19 22.27 -36.16
C ALA A 362 -11.28 23.46 -36.48
N LEU A 363 -10.09 23.55 -35.87
CA LEU A 363 -9.10 24.59 -36.16
C LEU A 363 -8.65 24.58 -37.63
N SER A 364 -8.42 23.39 -38.20
CA SER A 364 -8.00 23.25 -39.61
C SER A 364 -9.09 23.69 -40.58
N ARG A 365 -10.36 23.37 -40.26
CA ARG A 365 -11.52 23.85 -41.03
C ARG A 365 -11.62 25.38 -40.96
N ARG A 366 -11.49 25.95 -39.76
CA ARG A 366 -11.54 27.41 -39.56
C ARG A 366 -10.42 28.15 -40.28
N CYS A 367 -9.22 27.58 -40.31
CA CYS A 367 -8.10 28.11 -41.11
C CYS A 367 -8.44 28.15 -42.60
N SER A 368 -9.04 27.08 -43.14
CA SER A 368 -9.43 27.01 -44.55
C SER A 368 -10.51 28.04 -44.90
N GLU A 369 -11.55 28.17 -44.06
CA GLU A 369 -12.60 29.18 -44.22
C GLU A 369 -12.03 30.61 -44.19
N THR A 370 -11.15 30.90 -43.23
CA THR A 370 -10.53 32.22 -43.07
C THR A 370 -9.61 32.55 -44.25
N LEU A 371 -8.86 31.55 -44.75
CA LEU A 371 -8.02 31.71 -45.93
C LEU A 371 -8.85 31.99 -47.20
N GLU A 372 -9.97 31.30 -47.38
CA GLU A 372 -10.87 31.56 -48.51
C GLU A 372 -11.46 32.97 -48.43
N ALA A 373 -11.93 33.40 -47.25
CA ALA A 373 -12.43 34.75 -47.03
C ALA A 373 -11.34 35.80 -47.31
N LYS A 374 -10.12 35.61 -46.80
CA LYS A 374 -8.96 36.48 -47.07
C LYS A 374 -8.71 36.61 -48.57
N ASN A 375 -8.68 35.50 -49.31
CA ASN A 375 -8.44 35.51 -50.75
C ASN A 375 -9.54 36.27 -51.51
N LYS A 376 -10.81 36.10 -51.13
CA LYS A 376 -11.92 36.86 -51.71
C LYS A 376 -11.78 38.36 -51.45
N VAL A 377 -11.48 38.77 -50.21
CA VAL A 377 -11.26 40.18 -49.85
C VAL A 377 -10.10 40.77 -50.66
N GLN A 378 -8.99 40.04 -50.80
CA GLN A 378 -7.85 40.46 -51.60
C GLN A 378 -8.20 40.63 -53.09
N MET A 379 -8.98 39.70 -53.66
CA MET A 379 -9.47 39.83 -55.04
C MET A 379 -10.39 41.04 -55.23
N HIS A 380 -11.33 41.27 -54.31
CA HIS A 380 -12.21 42.43 -54.36
C HIS A 380 -11.46 43.75 -54.20
N LEU A 381 -10.45 43.79 -53.32
CA LEU A 381 -9.58 44.94 -53.15
C LEU A 381 -8.86 45.30 -54.46
N HIS A 382 -8.31 44.31 -55.16
CA HIS A 382 -7.66 44.54 -56.45
C HIS A 382 -8.64 45.08 -57.50
N ARG A 383 -9.87 44.56 -57.56
CA ARG A 383 -10.91 45.07 -58.48
C ARG A 383 -11.29 46.52 -58.17
N VAL A 384 -11.45 46.87 -56.88
CA VAL A 384 -11.75 48.24 -56.45
C VAL A 384 -10.59 49.18 -56.78
N GLN A 385 -9.34 48.75 -56.59
CA GLN A 385 -8.16 49.53 -56.98
C GLN A 385 -8.10 49.80 -58.49
N GLN A 386 -8.42 48.80 -59.32
CA GLN A 386 -8.51 48.98 -60.77
C GLN A 386 -9.64 49.95 -61.16
N GLU A 387 -10.78 49.88 -60.48
CA GLU A 387 -11.89 50.79 -60.76
C GLU A 387 -11.61 52.23 -60.32
N ILE A 388 -10.87 52.42 -59.21
CA ILE A 388 -10.35 53.74 -58.81
C ILE A 388 -9.47 54.31 -59.92
N PHE A 389 -8.57 53.52 -60.50
CA PHE A 389 -7.74 53.99 -61.62
C PHE A 389 -8.59 54.35 -62.86
N ASN A 390 -9.59 53.54 -63.18
CA ASN A 390 -10.49 53.80 -64.31
C ASN A 390 -11.30 55.09 -64.11
N ILE A 391 -11.82 55.32 -62.90
CA ILE A 391 -12.63 56.49 -62.59
C ILE A 391 -11.77 57.77 -62.55
N GLU A 392 -10.52 57.67 -62.08
CA GLU A 392 -9.55 58.78 -62.15
C GLU A 392 -9.25 59.19 -63.60
N LYS A 393 -9.06 58.21 -64.49
CA LYS A 393 -8.91 58.49 -65.92
C LYS A 393 -10.17 59.14 -66.52
N ASN A 394 -11.37 58.69 -66.14
CA ASN A 394 -12.62 59.28 -66.60
C ASN A 394 -12.80 60.72 -66.08
N MET A 395 -12.42 61.01 -64.83
CA MET A 395 -12.42 62.38 -64.30
C MET A 395 -11.53 63.30 -65.13
N GLU A 396 -10.32 62.85 -65.52
CA GLU A 396 -9.42 63.64 -66.35
C GLU A 396 -9.98 63.88 -67.76
N LEU A 397 -10.60 62.87 -68.37
CA LEU A 397 -11.28 63.02 -69.66
C LEU A 397 -12.46 64.00 -69.59
N LEU A 398 -13.24 63.99 -68.50
CA LEU A 398 -14.34 64.94 -68.29
C LEU A 398 -13.83 66.36 -68.10
N ARG A 399 -12.77 66.56 -67.29
CA ARG A 399 -12.11 67.86 -67.11
C ARG A 399 -11.58 68.41 -68.43
N LYS A 400 -10.93 67.57 -69.23
CA LYS A 400 -10.47 67.93 -70.57
C LYS A 400 -11.65 68.30 -71.48
N ALA A 401 -12.73 67.51 -71.50
CA ALA A 401 -13.90 67.78 -72.32
C ALA A 401 -14.55 69.13 -71.99
N ILE A 402 -14.60 69.51 -70.70
CA ILE A 402 -15.05 70.83 -70.24
C ILE A 402 -14.11 71.92 -70.76
N MET A 403 -12.80 71.75 -70.60
CA MET A 403 -11.79 72.70 -71.09
C MET A 403 -11.86 72.89 -72.61
N ASP A 404 -12.04 71.81 -73.37
CA ASP A 404 -12.15 71.83 -74.84
C ASP A 404 -13.38 72.62 -75.31
N LYS A 405 -14.44 72.75 -74.50
CA LYS A 405 -15.62 73.59 -74.80
C LYS A 405 -15.41 75.08 -74.51
N SER A 406 -14.35 75.46 -73.80
CA SER A 406 -14.03 76.86 -73.48
C SER A 406 -13.76 77.70 -74.74
N ASN A 407 -12.98 77.17 -75.69
CA ASN A 407 -12.63 77.92 -76.91
C ASN A 407 -13.84 78.15 -77.83
N PRO A 408 -14.67 77.13 -78.18
CA PRO A 408 -15.92 77.35 -78.90
C PRO A 408 -16.86 78.34 -78.20
N MET A 409 -17.01 78.22 -76.87
CA MET A 409 -17.82 79.18 -76.09
C MET A 409 -17.31 80.62 -76.23
N LYS A 410 -15.99 80.84 -76.08
CA LYS A 410 -15.37 82.16 -76.26
C LYS A 410 -15.62 82.72 -77.66
N VAL A 411 -15.52 81.88 -78.70
CA VAL A 411 -15.79 82.30 -80.08
C VAL A 411 -17.24 82.75 -80.25
N ALA A 412 -18.20 81.96 -79.79
CA ALA A 412 -19.62 82.29 -79.89
C ALA A 412 -19.96 83.58 -79.13
N GLN A 413 -19.47 83.71 -77.89
CA GLN A 413 -19.66 84.92 -77.06
C GLN A 413 -18.99 86.17 -77.66
N THR A 414 -17.76 86.06 -78.15
CA THR A 414 -17.04 87.17 -78.79
C THR A 414 -17.75 87.62 -80.07
N ARG A 415 -18.25 86.69 -80.89
CA ARG A 415 -19.06 87.01 -82.07
C ARG A 415 -20.36 87.74 -81.69
N LEU A 416 -21.00 87.31 -80.60
CA LEU A 416 -22.24 87.92 -80.11
C LEU A 416 -22.00 89.34 -79.56
N GLU A 417 -20.91 89.53 -78.81
CA GLU A 417 -20.47 90.83 -78.28
C GLU A 417 -20.13 91.80 -79.42
N ALA A 418 -19.32 91.37 -80.40
CA ALA A 418 -18.94 92.21 -81.53
C ALA A 418 -20.17 92.71 -82.31
N ARG A 419 -21.19 91.84 -82.49
CA ARG A 419 -22.45 92.18 -83.17
C ARG A 419 -23.35 93.12 -82.35
N ALA A 420 -23.14 93.24 -81.03
CA ALA A 420 -23.89 94.15 -80.17
C ALA A 420 -23.49 95.62 -80.35
N HIS A 421 -22.34 95.90 -80.96
CA HIS A 421 -21.86 97.26 -81.25
C HIS A 421 -22.37 97.84 -82.58
N ARG A 422 -23.22 97.11 -83.32
CA ARG A 422 -23.88 97.63 -84.53
C ARG A 422 -24.77 98.83 -84.18
N LYS A 423 -24.78 99.86 -85.02
CA LYS A 423 -25.49 101.14 -84.75
C LYS A 423 -26.85 101.20 -85.44
N ALA A 424 -27.82 101.85 -84.79
CA ALA A 424 -29.14 102.16 -85.34
C ALA A 424 -29.86 100.93 -85.94
N ILE A 425 -30.36 101.02 -87.17
CA ILE A 425 -31.17 99.98 -87.83
C ILE A 425 -30.38 98.69 -88.13
N GLU A 426 -29.04 98.78 -88.21
CA GLU A 426 -28.16 97.62 -88.43
C GLU A 426 -28.04 96.73 -87.17
N LEU A 427 -28.50 97.18 -86.00
CA LEU A 427 -28.67 96.37 -84.79
C LEU A 427 -29.93 95.50 -84.91
N CYS A 428 -29.98 94.71 -85.98
CA CYS A 428 -31.08 93.84 -86.29
C CYS A 428 -30.91 92.46 -85.63
N LYS A 429 -32.01 91.92 -85.11
CA LYS A 429 -32.11 90.53 -84.64
C LYS A 429 -32.42 89.61 -85.83
N ASP A 430 -31.39 89.39 -86.63
CA ASP A 430 -31.44 88.48 -87.78
C ASP A 430 -31.23 87.02 -87.36
N GLU A 431 -31.35 86.10 -88.33
CA GLU A 431 -31.15 84.66 -88.11
C GLU A 431 -29.77 84.33 -87.55
N ALA A 432 -28.72 85.02 -88.02
CA ALA A 432 -27.36 84.83 -87.51
C ALA A 432 -27.24 85.25 -86.03
N GLN A 433 -27.88 86.35 -85.62
CA GLN A 433 -27.96 86.76 -84.22
C GLN A 433 -28.68 85.69 -83.37
N SER A 434 -29.83 85.20 -83.83
CA SER A 434 -30.61 84.18 -83.13
C SER A 434 -29.84 82.87 -82.99
N ARG A 435 -29.11 82.44 -84.03
CA ARG A 435 -28.32 81.21 -83.99
C ARG A 435 -27.10 81.32 -83.05
N LEU A 436 -26.41 82.46 -83.00
CA LEU A 436 -25.29 82.66 -82.06
C LEU A 436 -25.76 82.63 -80.60
N VAL A 437 -26.93 83.21 -80.30
CA VAL A 437 -27.53 83.10 -78.95
C VAL A 437 -27.85 81.64 -78.63
N GLN A 438 -28.43 80.91 -79.59
CA GLN A 438 -28.72 79.49 -79.42
C GLN A 438 -27.45 78.65 -79.23
N GLU A 439 -26.38 78.90 -79.99
CA GLU A 439 -25.09 78.23 -79.86
C GLU A 439 -24.48 78.44 -78.46
N VAL A 440 -24.52 79.67 -77.93
CA VAL A 440 -24.06 79.95 -76.56
C VAL A 440 -24.87 79.16 -75.53
N ASN A 441 -26.20 79.10 -75.67
CA ASN A 441 -27.05 78.32 -74.76
C ASN A 441 -26.76 76.81 -74.87
N GLU A 442 -26.67 76.26 -76.09
CA GLU A 442 -26.35 74.85 -76.34
C GLU A 442 -24.99 74.44 -75.74
N ILE A 443 -23.97 75.28 -75.90
CA ILE A 443 -22.64 75.02 -75.32
C ILE A 443 -22.69 75.14 -73.79
N THR A 444 -23.47 76.07 -73.24
CA THR A 444 -23.66 76.23 -71.78
C THR A 444 -24.30 74.97 -71.20
N ASP A 445 -25.41 74.50 -71.79
CA ASP A 445 -26.10 73.28 -71.36
C ASP A 445 -25.20 72.05 -71.43
N THR A 446 -24.35 71.97 -72.47
CA THR A 446 -23.36 70.90 -72.64
C THR A 446 -22.31 70.94 -71.52
N ILE A 447 -21.77 72.13 -71.21
CA ILE A 447 -20.79 72.33 -70.12
C ILE A 447 -21.42 71.97 -68.78
N ASP A 448 -22.65 72.41 -68.51
CA ASP A 448 -23.37 72.11 -67.28
C ASP A 448 -23.64 70.61 -67.12
N THR A 449 -23.94 69.92 -68.22
CA THR A 449 -24.10 68.46 -68.22
C THR A 449 -22.78 67.76 -67.90
N LEU A 450 -21.66 68.22 -68.48
CA LEU A 450 -20.34 67.67 -68.17
C LEU A 450 -19.92 67.93 -66.72
N HIS A 451 -20.20 69.12 -66.18
CA HIS A 451 -19.94 69.42 -64.76
C HIS A 451 -20.76 68.53 -63.81
N ARG A 452 -22.06 68.33 -64.09
CA ARG A 452 -22.89 67.39 -63.31
C ARG A 452 -22.31 65.98 -63.33
N LYS A 453 -21.89 65.49 -64.51
CA LYS A 453 -21.29 64.16 -64.63
C LYS A 453 -19.94 64.05 -63.90
N LEU A 454 -19.14 65.10 -63.93
CA LEU A 454 -17.89 65.18 -63.16
C LEU A 454 -18.18 65.08 -61.66
N GLN A 455 -19.15 65.83 -61.15
CA GLN A 455 -19.53 65.78 -59.73
C GLN A 455 -20.02 64.38 -59.31
N GLU A 456 -20.85 63.72 -60.11
CA GLU A 456 -21.27 62.32 -59.85
C GLU A 456 -20.08 61.36 -59.80
N THR A 457 -19.12 61.56 -60.70
CA THR A 457 -17.92 60.72 -60.83
C THR A 457 -16.96 60.95 -59.65
N GLU A 458 -16.80 62.20 -59.21
CA GLU A 458 -16.03 62.56 -58.01
C GLU A 458 -16.66 61.96 -56.74
N ALA A 459 -17.99 62.01 -56.60
CA ALA A 459 -18.69 61.37 -55.49
C ALA A 459 -18.47 59.85 -55.46
N GLN A 460 -18.56 59.19 -56.62
CA GLN A 460 -18.30 57.75 -56.73
C GLN A 460 -16.83 57.40 -56.44
N HIS A 461 -15.88 58.25 -56.84
CA HIS A 461 -14.46 58.06 -56.50
C HIS A 461 -14.24 58.08 -54.99
N GLN A 462 -14.83 59.03 -54.26
CA GLN A 462 -14.77 59.06 -52.80
C GLN A 462 -15.35 57.80 -52.16
N GLN A 463 -16.48 57.29 -52.68
CA GLN A 463 -17.09 56.05 -52.19
C GLN A 463 -16.18 54.82 -52.42
N LEU A 464 -15.50 54.76 -53.56
CA LEU A 464 -14.53 53.70 -53.86
C LEU A 464 -13.31 53.77 -52.94
N LEU A 465 -12.81 54.96 -52.63
CA LEU A 465 -11.71 55.14 -51.66
C LEU A 465 -12.09 54.64 -50.27
N MET A 466 -13.29 54.95 -49.78
CA MET A 466 -13.80 54.44 -48.51
C MET A 466 -13.92 52.91 -48.52
N THR A 467 -14.45 52.35 -49.62
CA THR A 467 -14.58 50.90 -49.81
C THR A 467 -13.21 50.22 -49.80
N ARG A 468 -12.19 50.81 -50.46
CA ARG A 468 -10.81 50.32 -50.45
C ARG A 468 -10.27 50.24 -49.02
N THR A 469 -10.38 51.32 -48.25
CA THR A 469 -9.88 51.36 -46.87
C THR A 469 -10.59 50.33 -45.98
N ASN A 470 -11.88 50.10 -46.18
CA ASN A 470 -12.60 49.05 -45.44
C ASN A 470 -12.11 47.64 -45.80
N LEU A 471 -11.88 47.36 -47.09
CA LEU A 471 -11.33 46.07 -47.54
C LEU A 471 -9.88 45.86 -47.06
N GLU A 472 -9.05 46.91 -47.02
CA GLU A 472 -7.68 46.84 -46.47
C GLU A 472 -7.70 46.49 -44.98
N LYS A 473 -8.59 47.10 -44.20
CA LYS A 473 -8.77 46.79 -42.78
C LYS A 473 -9.25 45.35 -42.56
N ASP A 474 -10.27 44.90 -43.30
CA ASP A 474 -10.75 43.52 -43.19
C ASP A 474 -9.66 42.51 -43.61
N LEU A 475 -8.87 42.80 -44.64
CA LEU A 475 -7.74 41.96 -45.04
C LEU A 475 -6.69 41.81 -43.93
N HIS A 476 -6.42 42.90 -43.20
CA HIS A 476 -5.53 42.86 -42.03
C HIS A 476 -6.08 41.96 -40.94
N ILE A 477 -7.36 42.14 -40.57
CA ILE A 477 -8.05 41.31 -39.56
C ILE A 477 -8.00 39.82 -39.94
N LYS A 478 -8.39 39.47 -41.19
CA LYS A 478 -8.37 38.08 -41.68
C LYS A 478 -6.96 37.48 -41.67
N THR A 479 -5.94 38.29 -41.95
CA THR A 479 -4.53 37.86 -41.90
C THR A 479 -4.08 37.57 -40.45
N ASN A 480 -4.46 38.42 -39.49
CA ASN A 480 -4.20 38.19 -38.07
C ASN A 480 -4.88 36.90 -37.57
N SER A 481 -6.18 36.75 -37.84
CA SER A 481 -6.96 35.56 -37.44
C SER A 481 -6.37 34.27 -37.99
N LEU A 482 -5.96 34.27 -39.27
CA LEU A 482 -5.32 33.12 -39.90
C LEU A 482 -3.96 32.79 -39.27
N PHE A 483 -3.16 33.81 -38.94
CA PHE A 483 -1.87 33.62 -38.28
C PHE A 483 -2.03 33.00 -36.88
N ILE A 484 -2.99 33.48 -36.09
CA ILE A 484 -3.30 32.95 -34.76
C ILE A 484 -3.66 31.46 -34.87
N ASP A 485 -4.66 31.08 -35.65
CA ASP A 485 -5.09 29.68 -35.70
C ASP A 485 -4.03 28.75 -36.29
N ARG A 486 -3.38 29.18 -37.37
CA ARG A 486 -2.50 28.33 -38.16
C ARG A 486 -1.10 28.19 -37.56
N GLU A 487 -0.54 29.31 -37.11
CA GLU A 487 0.86 29.38 -36.66
C GLU A 487 0.96 29.34 -35.14
N LYS A 488 0.03 29.96 -34.39
CA LYS A 488 0.03 29.87 -32.92
C LYS A 488 -0.63 28.57 -32.47
N CYS A 489 -1.93 28.41 -32.69
CA CYS A 489 -2.69 27.27 -32.15
C CYS A 489 -2.25 25.93 -32.76
N LEU A 490 -2.43 25.76 -34.08
CA LEU A 490 -2.03 24.53 -34.75
C LEU A 490 -0.50 24.35 -34.76
N GLY A 491 0.29 25.41 -34.67
CA GLY A 491 1.75 25.32 -34.51
C GLY A 491 2.15 24.66 -33.19
N MET A 492 1.63 25.14 -32.06
CA MET A 492 1.84 24.52 -30.75
C MET A 492 1.37 23.07 -30.73
N ARG A 493 0.17 22.80 -31.25
CA ARG A 493 -0.40 21.44 -31.29
C ARG A 493 0.43 20.50 -32.16
N ARG A 494 0.99 20.95 -33.29
CA ARG A 494 1.90 20.13 -34.12
C ARG A 494 3.21 19.80 -33.41
N SER A 495 3.71 20.68 -32.54
CA SER A 495 4.96 20.45 -31.80
C SER A 495 4.81 19.41 -30.69
N PHE A 496 3.58 19.07 -30.29
CA PHE A 496 3.29 18.09 -29.26
C PHE A 496 2.79 16.76 -29.87
N PRO A 497 3.61 15.69 -29.88
CA PRO A 497 3.21 14.40 -30.42
C PRO A 497 2.29 13.65 -29.44
N ILE A 498 0.98 13.94 -29.50
CA ILE A 498 -0.04 13.35 -28.60
C ILE A 498 0.00 11.81 -28.56
N THR A 499 0.27 11.17 -29.70
CA THR A 499 0.33 9.70 -29.84
C THR A 499 1.58 9.07 -29.25
N ALA A 500 2.66 9.84 -29.08
CA ALA A 500 3.89 9.37 -28.44
C ALA A 500 3.87 9.62 -26.92
N ASN A 501 3.23 10.71 -26.49
CA ASN A 501 3.24 11.14 -25.10
C ASN A 501 2.07 10.59 -24.28
N VAL A 502 0.91 10.34 -24.91
CA VAL A 502 -0.29 9.80 -24.25
C VAL A 502 -0.57 8.39 -24.79
N LYS A 503 0.34 7.46 -24.47
CA LYS A 503 0.20 6.04 -24.78
C LYS A 503 0.71 5.23 -23.59
N TYR A 504 -0.04 4.19 -23.24
CA TYR A 504 0.22 3.31 -22.09
C TYR A 504 0.30 1.87 -22.54
#